data_AF-A0A0N0N7X4-F1
#
_entry.id   AF-A0A0N0N7X4-F1
#
_cell.length_a   1.000
_cell.length_b   1.000
_cell.length_c   1.000
_cell.angle_alpha   90.00
_cell.angle_beta   90.00
_cell.angle_gamma   90.00
#
_symmetry.space_group_name_H-M   'P 1'
#
loop_
_entity.id
_entity.type
_entity.pdbx_description
1 polymer ?
#
loop_
_entity_poly.entity_id
_entity_poly.type
_entity_poly.pdbx_seq_one_letter_code
_entity_poly.pdbx_strand_id
1 'polypeptide(L)'
;MDGLVFGLCALFGIAGTALSAREAWRQRYRNEYRIARFARAVAFGVCTVGVILAIPPIADLAESVTGLHNAAKLGAHICAVLWCGSLQFMLVDWSYNHEVLRASLYARIAFAVCVLAAMLPLFIETTDDSIEFTTEYATVPGVTVYLMVYLAYVAITCGEIAFLCSGMALFARQTAHAWTARGLALSAVAAVFGVAYAASKGSYLVTHYLGHPWPLRVEEIVSPVLAGLAVIALITGLTLAMVGRRRSSREVPTSQAA
;
A
#
# COMPACT_ATOMS: atom_id res chain seq x y z
N MET A 1 -17.55 9.65 8.15
CA MET A 1 -17.75 9.07 6.78
C MET A 1 -16.79 7.91 6.53
N ASP A 2 -15.75 7.83 7.35
CA ASP A 2 -14.60 6.94 7.24
C ASP A 2 -14.99 5.47 7.32
N GLY A 3 -15.96 5.14 8.17
CA GLY A 3 -16.50 3.78 8.26
C GLY A 3 -17.10 3.26 6.95
N LEU A 4 -17.72 4.11 6.11
CA LEU A 4 -18.24 3.69 4.81
C LEU A 4 -17.12 3.50 3.78
N VAL A 5 -16.15 4.42 3.74
CA VAL A 5 -15.00 4.34 2.83
C VAL A 5 -14.15 3.12 3.16
N PHE A 6 -13.78 2.92 4.42
CA PHE A 6 -13.01 1.78 4.87
C PHE A 6 -13.81 0.47 4.81
N GLY A 7 -15.13 0.49 5.06
CA GLY A 7 -15.99 -0.67 4.86
C GLY A 7 -16.03 -1.16 3.41
N LEU A 8 -16.15 -0.24 2.44
CA LEU A 8 -16.05 -0.58 1.01
C LEU A 8 -14.65 -1.10 0.65
N CYS A 9 -13.59 -0.44 1.14
CA CYS A 9 -12.22 -0.90 0.92
C CYS A 9 -11.98 -2.30 1.52
N ALA A 10 -12.59 -2.62 2.66
CA ALA A 10 -12.48 -3.93 3.29
C ALA A 10 -13.13 -5.02 2.42
N LEU A 11 -14.30 -4.77 1.84
CA LEU A 11 -14.94 -5.71 0.92
C LEU A 11 -14.08 -5.98 -0.32
N PHE A 12 -13.53 -4.92 -0.93
CA PHE A 12 -12.61 -5.05 -2.06
C PHE A 12 -11.31 -5.77 -1.66
N GLY A 13 -10.76 -5.47 -0.47
CA GLY A 13 -9.59 -6.11 0.10
C GLY A 13 -9.81 -7.60 0.32
N ILE A 14 -10.90 -7.99 0.97
CA ILE A 14 -11.27 -9.40 1.21
C ILE A 14 -11.40 -10.15 -0.11
N ALA A 15 -12.14 -9.58 -1.08
CA ALA A 15 -12.30 -10.19 -2.39
C ALA A 15 -10.96 -10.35 -3.12
N GLY A 16 -10.13 -9.30 -3.15
CA GLY A 16 -8.80 -9.32 -3.77
C GLY A 16 -7.86 -10.33 -3.12
N THR A 17 -7.85 -10.38 -1.78
CA THR A 17 -7.06 -11.32 -0.99
C THR A 17 -7.49 -12.76 -1.23
N ALA A 18 -8.78 -13.06 -1.17
CA ALA A 18 -9.31 -14.39 -1.42
C ALA A 18 -8.96 -14.88 -2.83
N LEU A 19 -9.12 -14.03 -3.85
CA LEU A 19 -8.77 -14.35 -5.23
C LEU A 19 -7.26 -14.59 -5.38
N SER A 20 -6.43 -13.73 -4.79
CA SER A 20 -4.97 -13.82 -4.90
C SER A 20 -4.39 -15.01 -4.14
N ALA A 21 -4.91 -15.30 -2.94
CA ALA A 21 -4.54 -16.45 -2.13
C ALA A 21 -4.95 -17.76 -2.81
N ARG A 22 -6.17 -17.84 -3.35
CA ARG A 22 -6.64 -18.99 -4.13
C ARG A 22 -5.76 -19.24 -5.35
N GLU A 23 -5.35 -18.18 -6.03
CA GLU A 23 -4.49 -18.26 -7.20
C GLU A 23 -3.04 -18.66 -6.86
N ALA A 24 -2.50 -18.12 -5.76
CA ALA A 24 -1.22 -18.53 -5.18
C ALA A 24 -1.22 -20.02 -4.84
N TRP A 25 -2.28 -20.48 -4.18
CA TRP A 25 -2.46 -21.88 -3.81
C TRP A 25 -2.56 -22.81 -5.04
N ARG A 26 -3.41 -22.45 -6.01
CA ARG A 26 -3.61 -23.25 -7.24
C ARG A 26 -2.34 -23.41 -8.06
N GLN A 27 -1.46 -22.41 -8.04
CA GLN A 27 -0.24 -22.39 -8.86
C GLN A 27 1.02 -22.68 -8.06
N ARG A 28 0.91 -23.20 -6.82
CA ARG A 28 2.05 -23.43 -5.92
C ARG A 28 3.18 -24.28 -6.53
N TYR A 29 2.86 -25.12 -7.50
CA TYR A 29 3.80 -26.02 -8.17
C TYR A 29 4.48 -25.42 -9.42
N ARG A 30 4.07 -24.23 -9.90
CA ARG A 30 4.74 -23.57 -11.04
C ARG A 30 5.80 -22.59 -10.53
N ASN A 31 7.05 -22.80 -10.97
CA ASN A 31 8.23 -22.08 -10.48
C ASN A 31 8.35 -20.65 -11.04
N GLU A 32 7.68 -20.34 -12.16
CA GLU A 32 7.66 -18.99 -12.73
C GLU A 32 6.94 -17.99 -11.81
N TYR A 33 7.60 -16.86 -11.53
CA TYR A 33 7.08 -15.71 -10.75
C TYR A 33 6.61 -16.05 -9.32
N ARG A 34 7.29 -16.99 -8.65
CA ARG A 34 6.93 -17.42 -7.28
C ARG A 34 6.95 -16.26 -6.28
N ILE A 35 7.94 -15.37 -6.38
CA ILE A 35 8.14 -14.23 -5.48
C ILE A 35 7.04 -13.19 -5.71
N ALA A 36 6.84 -12.68 -6.94
CA ALA A 36 5.76 -11.74 -7.22
C ALA A 36 4.37 -12.26 -6.82
N ARG A 37 4.09 -13.56 -7.01
CA ARG A 37 2.80 -14.14 -6.64
C ARG A 37 2.56 -14.12 -5.14
N PHE A 38 3.58 -14.50 -4.35
CA PHE A 38 3.50 -14.48 -2.90
C PHE A 38 3.46 -13.05 -2.38
N ALA A 39 4.33 -12.17 -2.88
CA ALA A 39 4.38 -10.75 -2.51
C ALA A 39 3.03 -10.06 -2.76
N ARG A 40 2.33 -10.37 -3.87
CA ARG A 40 0.97 -9.85 -4.12
C ARG A 40 -0.05 -10.36 -3.10
N ALA A 41 -0.04 -11.65 -2.79
CA ALA A 41 -0.98 -12.22 -1.83
C ALA A 41 -0.77 -11.59 -0.44
N VAL A 42 0.49 -11.40 -0.03
CA VAL A 42 0.84 -10.67 1.19
C VAL A 42 0.38 -9.22 1.09
N ALA A 43 0.65 -8.52 -0.01
CA ALA A 43 0.24 -7.13 -0.20
C ALA A 43 -1.28 -6.95 -0.01
N PHE A 44 -2.10 -7.78 -0.64
CA PHE A 44 -3.56 -7.70 -0.51
C PHE A 44 -4.04 -8.11 0.88
N GLY A 45 -3.47 -9.18 1.46
CA GLY A 45 -3.84 -9.64 2.79
C GLY A 45 -3.56 -8.59 3.85
N VAL A 46 -2.35 -8.02 3.83
CA VAL A 46 -1.93 -6.99 4.77
C VAL A 46 -2.71 -5.68 4.56
N CYS A 47 -2.97 -5.28 3.31
CA CYS A 47 -3.84 -4.15 3.02
C CYS A 47 -5.26 -4.35 3.60
N THR A 48 -5.81 -5.55 3.46
CA THR A 48 -7.13 -5.90 4.02
C THR A 48 -7.15 -5.79 5.54
N VAL A 49 -6.13 -6.33 6.21
CA VAL A 49 -5.99 -6.22 7.67
C VAL A 49 -5.89 -4.75 8.09
N GLY A 50 -5.04 -3.95 7.41
CA GLY A 50 -4.88 -2.53 7.73
C GLY A 50 -6.17 -1.72 7.56
N VAL A 51 -6.94 -1.98 6.51
CA VAL A 51 -8.24 -1.34 6.29
C VAL A 51 -9.28 -1.77 7.32
N ILE A 52 -9.28 -3.05 7.72
CA ILE A 52 -10.17 -3.55 8.78
C ILE A 52 -9.86 -2.87 10.12
N LEU A 53 -8.57 -2.70 10.46
CA LEU A 53 -8.15 -2.00 11.67
C LEU A 53 -8.52 -0.51 11.65
N ALA A 54 -8.76 0.09 10.48
CA ALA A 54 -9.20 1.47 10.34
C ALA A 54 -10.72 1.66 10.52
N ILE A 55 -11.49 0.57 10.70
CA ILE A 55 -12.94 0.63 10.97
C ILE A 55 -13.16 0.93 12.47
N PRO A 56 -13.88 2.01 12.86
CA PRO A 56 -13.90 2.45 14.25
C PRO A 56 -14.34 1.36 15.26
N PRO A 57 -15.43 0.60 15.04
CA PRO A 57 -15.79 -0.50 15.94
C PRO A 57 -14.72 -1.59 16.10
N ILE A 58 -13.90 -1.82 15.06
CA ILE A 58 -12.81 -2.80 15.11
C ILE A 58 -11.59 -2.20 15.82
N ALA A 59 -11.34 -0.91 15.62
CA ALA A 59 -10.30 -0.21 16.35
C ALA A 59 -10.57 -0.25 17.86
N ASP A 60 -11.78 0.11 18.29
CA ASP A 60 -12.20 0.06 19.70
C ASP A 60 -12.05 -1.36 20.29
N LEU A 61 -12.45 -2.38 19.51
CA LEU A 61 -12.30 -3.77 19.92
C LEU A 61 -10.82 -4.16 20.05
N ALA A 62 -9.97 -3.80 19.10
CA ALA A 62 -8.55 -4.12 19.13
C ALA A 62 -7.86 -3.45 20.33
N GLU A 63 -8.22 -2.21 20.64
CA GLU A 63 -7.69 -1.48 21.79
C GLU A 63 -8.17 -2.10 23.11
N SER A 64 -9.45 -2.48 23.22
CA SER A 64 -9.97 -3.17 24.42
C SER A 64 -9.34 -4.54 24.67
N VAL A 65 -8.99 -5.29 23.61
CA VAL A 65 -8.36 -6.62 23.71
C VAL A 65 -6.87 -6.52 24.02
N THR A 66 -6.17 -5.56 23.40
CA THR A 66 -4.72 -5.40 23.60
C THR A 66 -4.38 -4.61 24.85
N GLY A 67 -5.31 -3.80 25.37
CA GLY A 67 -5.08 -2.86 26.46
C GLY A 67 -4.14 -1.71 26.07
N LEU A 68 -3.85 -1.55 24.77
CA LEU A 68 -2.97 -0.52 24.24
C LEU A 68 -3.79 0.49 23.45
N HIS A 69 -3.82 1.73 23.91
CA HIS A 69 -4.42 2.85 23.17
C HIS A 69 -3.72 3.01 21.82
N ASN A 70 -4.48 3.30 20.76
CA ASN A 70 -4.00 3.42 19.38
C ASN A 70 -3.39 2.15 18.77
N ALA A 71 -3.55 0.97 19.39
CA ALA A 71 -3.03 -0.29 18.83
C ALA A 71 -3.53 -0.55 17.40
N ALA A 72 -4.79 -0.23 17.13
CA ALA A 72 -5.38 -0.37 15.81
C ALA A 72 -4.70 0.54 14.76
N LYS A 73 -4.39 1.79 15.14
CA LYS A 73 -3.70 2.75 14.26
C LYS A 73 -2.26 2.34 13.98
N LEU A 74 -1.52 1.92 15.02
CA LEU A 74 -0.18 1.37 14.85
C LEU A 74 -0.22 0.15 13.91
N GLY A 75 -1.14 -0.77 14.15
CA GLY A 75 -1.36 -1.95 13.31
C GLY A 75 -1.66 -1.57 11.86
N ALA A 76 -2.52 -0.58 11.63
CA ALA A 76 -2.84 -0.07 10.30
C ALA A 76 -1.62 0.54 9.59
N HIS A 77 -0.78 1.32 10.29
CA HIS A 77 0.43 1.88 9.71
C HIS A 77 1.50 0.81 9.42
N ILE A 78 1.70 -0.16 10.31
CA ILE A 78 2.58 -1.32 10.05
C ILE A 78 2.09 -2.07 8.81
N CYS A 79 0.78 -2.29 8.70
CA CYS A 79 0.18 -2.91 7.53
C CYS A 79 0.44 -2.08 6.26
N ALA A 80 0.30 -0.76 6.30
CA ALA A 80 0.60 0.10 5.16
C ALA A 80 2.08 0.02 4.74
N VAL A 81 3.02 -0.02 5.71
CA VAL A 81 4.46 -0.16 5.43
C VAL A 81 4.77 -1.49 4.71
N LEU A 82 4.23 -2.58 5.26
CA LEU A 82 4.38 -3.92 4.71
C LEU A 82 3.68 -4.07 3.34
N TRP A 83 2.54 -3.40 3.15
CA TRP A 83 1.81 -3.35 1.89
C TRP A 83 2.67 -2.70 0.80
N CYS A 84 3.20 -1.50 1.04
CA CYS A 84 4.11 -0.81 0.12
C CYS A 84 5.35 -1.65 -0.20
N GLY A 85 6.00 -2.22 0.82
CA GLY A 85 7.18 -3.06 0.62
C GLY A 85 6.90 -4.30 -0.23
N SER A 86 5.76 -4.96 0.02
CA SER A 86 5.32 -6.13 -0.75
C SER A 86 5.04 -5.79 -2.22
N LEU A 87 4.44 -4.62 -2.48
CA LEU A 87 4.21 -4.13 -3.84
C LEU A 87 5.53 -3.83 -4.56
N GLN A 88 6.49 -3.18 -3.90
CA GLN A 88 7.79 -2.94 -4.48
C GLN A 88 8.51 -4.25 -4.81
N PHE A 89 8.48 -5.27 -3.94
CA PHE A 89 9.07 -6.58 -4.25
C PHE A 89 8.44 -7.23 -5.48
N MET A 90 7.12 -7.16 -5.60
CA MET A 90 6.41 -7.66 -6.77
C MET A 90 6.84 -6.95 -8.05
N LEU A 91 6.99 -5.61 -8.01
CA LEU A 91 7.36 -4.83 -9.19
C LEU A 91 8.84 -5.01 -9.57
N VAL A 92 9.74 -5.12 -8.60
CA VAL A 92 11.17 -5.37 -8.85
C VAL A 92 11.36 -6.77 -9.46
N ASP A 93 10.63 -7.79 -8.98
CA ASP A 93 10.60 -9.14 -9.59
C ASP A 93 10.06 -9.12 -11.03
N TRP A 94 9.21 -8.14 -11.39
CA TRP A 94 8.72 -7.96 -12.76
C TRP A 94 9.67 -7.15 -13.65
N SER A 95 10.49 -6.27 -13.09
CA SER A 95 11.26 -5.28 -13.87
C SER A 95 12.75 -5.57 -14.02
N TYR A 96 13.40 -6.30 -13.10
CA TYR A 96 14.86 -6.46 -13.08
C TYR A 96 15.35 -7.88 -13.39
N ASN A 97 16.52 -7.96 -14.06
CA ASN A 97 17.30 -9.20 -14.17
C ASN A 97 17.86 -9.63 -12.79
N HIS A 98 18.02 -10.94 -12.60
CA HIS A 98 18.26 -11.58 -11.28
C HIS A 98 19.50 -11.07 -10.51
N GLU A 99 20.48 -10.46 -11.17
CA GLU A 99 21.72 -9.99 -10.53
C GLU A 99 21.51 -8.69 -9.73
N VAL A 100 20.78 -7.72 -10.27
CA VAL A 100 20.49 -6.44 -9.58
C VAL A 100 19.32 -6.58 -8.61
N LEU A 101 18.51 -7.63 -8.78
CA LEU A 101 17.33 -7.94 -7.97
C LEU A 101 17.67 -8.03 -6.47
N ARG A 102 18.74 -8.72 -6.08
CA ARG A 102 19.05 -8.95 -4.65
C ARG A 102 19.38 -7.66 -3.91
N ALA A 103 20.30 -6.85 -4.44
CA ALA A 103 20.68 -5.57 -3.81
C ALA A 103 19.48 -4.63 -3.69
N SER A 104 18.66 -4.56 -4.75
CA SER A 104 17.42 -3.78 -4.80
C SER A 104 16.40 -4.22 -3.73
N LEU A 105 16.23 -5.54 -3.55
CA LEU A 105 15.36 -6.10 -2.51
C LEU A 105 15.89 -5.80 -1.10
N TYR A 106 17.19 -6.00 -0.85
CA TYR A 106 17.80 -5.73 0.46
C TYR A 106 17.67 -4.26 0.85
N ALA A 107 17.87 -3.32 -0.08
CA ALA A 107 17.72 -1.90 0.19
C ALA A 107 16.29 -1.54 0.65
N ARG A 108 15.27 -2.14 0.03
CA ARG A 108 13.85 -1.92 0.39
C ARG A 108 13.47 -2.58 1.72
N ILE A 109 13.98 -3.79 1.98
CA ILE A 109 13.83 -4.45 3.28
C ILE A 109 14.46 -3.58 4.37
N ALA A 110 15.71 -3.15 4.17
CA ALA A 110 16.43 -2.30 5.11
C ALA A 110 15.68 -1.00 5.36
N PHE A 111 15.17 -0.34 4.31
CA PHE A 111 14.39 0.89 4.45
C PHE A 111 13.09 0.66 5.26
N ALA A 112 12.33 -0.39 4.97
CA ALA A 112 11.12 -0.73 5.71
C ALA A 112 11.43 -1.06 7.18
N VAL A 113 12.49 -1.84 7.44
CA VAL A 113 12.93 -2.18 8.80
C VAL A 113 13.37 -0.93 9.56
N CYS A 114 14.15 -0.04 8.96
CA CYS A 114 14.56 1.22 9.59
C CYS A 114 13.35 2.10 9.94
N VAL A 115 12.35 2.18 9.05
CA VAL A 115 11.14 2.96 9.31
C VAL A 115 10.31 2.34 10.45
N LEU A 116 10.12 1.02 10.46
CA LEU A 116 9.42 0.34 11.57
C LEU A 116 10.18 0.50 12.89
N ALA A 117 11.51 0.38 12.86
CA ALA A 117 12.36 0.57 14.03
C ALA A 117 12.37 2.01 14.55
N ALA A 118 12.14 3.01 13.69
CA ALA A 118 11.98 4.41 14.09
C ALA A 118 10.56 4.69 14.63
N MET A 119 9.53 4.09 14.02
CA MET A 119 8.14 4.30 14.41
C MET A 119 7.80 3.69 15.77
N LEU A 120 8.35 2.50 16.11
CA LEU A 120 8.00 1.80 17.35
C LEU A 120 8.41 2.56 18.63
N PRO A 121 9.65 3.06 18.79
CA PRO A 121 10.03 3.86 19.96
C PRO A 121 9.22 5.15 20.07
N LEU A 122 9.01 5.87 18.96
CA LEU A 122 8.19 7.08 18.93
C LEU A 122 6.76 6.81 19.35
N PHE A 123 6.20 5.66 18.93
CA PHE A 123 4.88 5.23 19.37
C PHE A 123 4.86 4.98 20.88
N ILE A 124 5.81 4.19 21.40
CA ILE A 124 5.88 3.85 22.85
C ILE A 124 6.05 5.10 23.70
N GLU A 125 6.87 6.05 23.27
CA GLU A 125 7.13 7.30 24.00
C GLU A 125 5.93 8.25 23.99
N THR A 126 5.16 8.29 22.89
CA THR A 126 4.10 9.29 22.70
C THR A 126 2.70 8.75 22.99
N THR A 127 2.53 7.43 23.13
CA THR A 127 1.23 6.83 23.42
C THR A 127 0.77 7.23 24.82
N ASP A 128 -0.42 7.82 24.88
CA ASP A 128 -1.13 8.19 26.09
C ASP A 128 -2.63 7.88 25.88
N ASP A 129 -3.37 7.67 26.96
CA ASP A 129 -4.81 7.40 26.97
C ASP A 129 -5.63 8.55 26.34
N SER A 130 -5.07 9.76 26.33
CA SER A 130 -5.72 10.97 25.80
C SER A 130 -5.21 11.44 24.44
N ILE A 131 -4.25 10.73 23.82
CA ILE A 131 -3.59 11.18 22.58
C ILE A 131 -3.83 10.17 21.48
N GLU A 132 -4.36 10.63 20.35
CA GLU A 132 -4.48 9.82 19.15
C GLU A 132 -3.37 10.11 18.13
N PHE A 133 -2.89 9.09 17.41
CA PHE A 133 -1.93 9.28 16.30
C PHE A 133 -2.61 9.78 15.01
N THR A 134 -3.32 10.90 15.13
CA THR A 134 -4.08 11.56 14.07
C THR A 134 -3.60 13.00 13.90
N THR A 135 -4.08 13.66 12.85
CA THR A 135 -3.81 15.08 12.58
C THR A 135 -4.39 16.00 13.65
N GLU A 136 -5.39 15.56 14.40
CA GLU A 136 -5.94 16.28 15.55
C GLU A 136 -4.88 16.56 16.63
N TYR A 137 -3.94 15.63 16.85
CA TYR A 137 -2.87 15.76 17.84
C TYR A 137 -1.54 16.25 17.22
N ALA A 138 -1.59 16.97 16.09
CA ALA A 138 -0.42 17.56 15.44
C ALA A 138 0.35 18.57 16.33
N THR A 139 -0.27 19.03 17.43
CA THR A 139 0.36 19.85 18.48
C THR A 139 1.38 19.06 19.31
N VAL A 140 1.26 17.73 19.39
CA VAL A 140 2.17 16.86 20.14
C VAL A 140 3.39 16.55 19.26
N PRO A 141 4.61 16.96 19.64
CA PRO A 141 5.79 16.81 18.78
C PRO A 141 6.07 15.35 18.39
N GLY A 142 5.89 14.40 19.32
CA GLY A 142 6.09 12.98 19.07
C GLY A 142 5.16 12.40 18.00
N VAL A 143 3.87 12.81 18.01
CA VAL A 143 2.87 12.38 17.01
C VAL A 143 3.25 12.93 15.65
N THR A 144 3.64 14.21 15.57
CA THR A 144 4.05 14.84 14.32
C THR A 144 5.29 14.17 13.72
N VAL A 145 6.33 13.91 14.52
CA VAL A 145 7.53 13.21 14.04
C VAL A 145 7.20 11.80 13.56
N TYR A 146 6.42 11.05 14.33
CA TYR A 146 5.96 9.71 13.96
C TYR A 146 5.21 9.71 12.63
N LEU A 147 4.23 10.61 12.47
CA LEU A 147 3.45 10.71 11.23
C LEU A 147 4.32 11.15 10.06
N MET A 148 5.26 12.08 10.24
CA MET A 148 6.17 12.51 9.16
C MET A 148 7.07 11.37 8.68
N VAL A 149 7.62 10.55 9.59
CA VAL A 149 8.41 9.36 9.22
C VAL A 149 7.56 8.38 8.39
N TYR A 150 6.36 8.08 8.86
CA TYR A 150 5.41 7.22 8.17
C TYR A 150 5.03 7.76 6.77
N LEU A 151 4.62 9.03 6.68
CA LEU A 151 4.17 9.65 5.44
C LEU A 151 5.31 9.79 4.42
N ALA A 152 6.53 10.06 4.88
CA ALA A 152 7.71 10.08 4.01
C ALA A 152 7.94 8.70 3.36
N TYR A 153 7.84 7.62 4.15
CA TYR A 153 7.94 6.27 3.61
C TYR A 153 6.84 5.99 2.58
N VAL A 154 5.58 6.32 2.88
CA VAL A 154 4.47 6.17 1.94
C VAL A 154 4.71 6.96 0.66
N ALA A 155 5.11 8.23 0.76
CA ALA A 155 5.38 9.08 -0.40
C ALA A 155 6.49 8.50 -1.30
N ILE A 156 7.61 8.08 -0.71
CA ILE A 156 8.75 7.51 -1.44
C ILE A 156 8.35 6.20 -2.13
N THR A 157 7.75 5.28 -1.38
CA THR A 157 7.38 3.96 -1.91
C THR A 157 6.28 4.04 -2.96
N CYS A 158 5.25 4.87 -2.76
CA CYS A 158 4.23 5.13 -3.77
C CYS A 158 4.81 5.84 -5.01
N GLY A 159 5.72 6.79 -4.84
CA GLY A 159 6.41 7.44 -5.96
C GLY A 159 7.18 6.43 -6.83
N GLU A 160 7.89 5.51 -6.19
CA GLU A 160 8.59 4.43 -6.88
C GLU A 160 7.63 3.47 -7.60
N ILE A 161 6.54 3.07 -6.95
CA ILE A 161 5.49 2.23 -7.56
C ILE A 161 4.91 2.92 -8.79
N ALA A 162 4.61 4.22 -8.69
CA ALA A 162 4.08 5.01 -9.81
C ALA A 162 5.06 5.03 -10.99
N PHE A 163 6.35 5.23 -10.71
CA PHE A 163 7.41 5.21 -11.72
C PHE A 163 7.53 3.84 -12.41
N LEU A 164 7.66 2.76 -11.64
CA LEU A 164 7.81 1.40 -12.17
C LEU A 164 6.58 0.96 -12.97
N CYS A 165 5.38 1.18 -12.43
CA CYS A 165 4.13 0.83 -13.11
C CYS A 165 3.96 1.61 -14.42
N SER A 166 4.32 2.89 -14.45
CA SER A 166 4.26 3.71 -15.66
C SER A 166 5.22 3.20 -16.74
N GLY A 167 6.47 2.92 -16.38
CA GLY A 167 7.46 2.35 -17.30
C GLY A 167 7.02 1.01 -17.88
N MET A 168 6.55 0.09 -17.02
CA MET A 168 6.04 -1.21 -17.47
C MET A 168 4.75 -1.08 -18.31
N ALA A 169 3.87 -0.13 -18.00
CA ALA A 169 2.67 0.13 -18.78
C ALA A 169 3.04 0.56 -20.20
N LEU A 170 4.01 1.47 -20.37
CA LEU A 170 4.48 1.92 -21.67
C LEU A 170 5.05 0.75 -22.50
N PHE A 171 5.89 -0.08 -21.89
CA PHE A 171 6.44 -1.26 -22.55
C PHE A 171 5.35 -2.27 -22.96
N ALA A 172 4.38 -2.53 -22.08
CA ALA A 172 3.27 -3.44 -22.38
C ALA A 172 2.35 -2.92 -23.51
N ARG A 173 2.23 -1.59 -23.68
CA ARG A 173 1.48 -1.00 -24.81
C ARG A 173 2.19 -1.26 -26.13
N GLN A 174 3.51 -1.18 -26.17
CA GLN A 174 4.31 -1.40 -27.38
C GLN A 174 4.26 -2.86 -27.84
N THR A 175 4.14 -3.80 -26.91
CA THR A 175 4.09 -5.24 -27.20
C THR A 175 2.68 -5.78 -27.41
N ALA A 176 1.69 -4.93 -27.70
CA ALA A 176 0.27 -5.28 -27.92
C ALA A 176 -0.47 -5.92 -26.72
N HIS A 177 0.04 -5.80 -25.49
CA HIS A 177 -0.60 -6.32 -24.27
C HIS A 177 -1.55 -5.29 -23.65
N ALA A 178 -2.60 -4.89 -24.38
CA ALA A 178 -3.47 -3.76 -24.02
C ALA A 178 -4.11 -3.87 -22.62
N TRP A 179 -4.51 -5.07 -22.18
CA TRP A 179 -5.09 -5.30 -20.85
C TRP A 179 -4.05 -5.16 -19.73
N THR A 180 -2.85 -5.68 -19.94
CA THR A 180 -1.73 -5.54 -19.00
C THR A 180 -1.34 -4.08 -18.82
N ALA A 181 -1.22 -3.36 -19.93
CA ALA A 181 -0.92 -1.94 -19.95
C ALA A 181 -1.96 -1.10 -19.18
N ARG A 182 -3.25 -1.36 -19.38
CA ARG A 182 -4.32 -0.64 -18.66
C ARG A 182 -4.28 -0.91 -17.17
N GLY A 183 -4.05 -2.17 -16.76
CA GLY A 183 -3.92 -2.51 -15.35
C GLY A 183 -2.73 -1.84 -14.67
N LEU A 184 -1.58 -1.82 -15.34
CA LEU A 184 -0.37 -1.13 -14.85
C LEU A 184 -0.56 0.40 -14.80
N ALA A 185 -1.19 1.00 -15.82
CA ALA A 185 -1.51 2.43 -15.80
C ALA A 185 -2.46 2.80 -14.66
N LEU A 186 -3.49 1.98 -14.41
CA LEU A 186 -4.40 2.19 -13.27
C LEU A 186 -3.65 2.04 -11.94
N SER A 187 -2.70 1.10 -11.84
CA SER A 187 -1.85 0.93 -10.66
C SER A 187 -0.92 2.12 -10.43
N ALA A 188 -0.42 2.74 -11.51
CA ALA A 188 0.37 3.97 -11.42
C ALA A 188 -0.49 5.15 -10.90
N VAL A 189 -1.71 5.32 -11.40
CA VAL A 189 -2.66 6.32 -10.90
C VAL A 189 -2.98 6.10 -9.42
N ALA A 190 -3.19 4.84 -9.02
CA ALA A 190 -3.42 4.50 -7.62
C ALA A 190 -2.24 4.91 -6.72
N ALA A 191 -1.02 4.68 -7.17
CA ALA A 191 0.18 5.09 -6.46
C ALA A 191 0.33 6.62 -6.38
N VAL A 192 -0.07 7.36 -7.42
CA VAL A 192 -0.16 8.83 -7.37
C VAL A 192 -1.15 9.29 -6.30
N PHE A 193 -2.29 8.62 -6.13
CA PHE A 193 -3.19 8.92 -5.01
C PHE A 193 -2.55 8.66 -3.65
N GLY A 194 -1.72 7.62 -3.51
CA GLY A 194 -0.93 7.38 -2.29
C GLY A 194 0.06 8.51 -1.99
N VAL A 195 0.74 9.04 -3.01
CA VAL A 195 1.63 10.21 -2.87
C VAL A 195 0.81 11.46 -2.50
N ALA A 196 -0.33 11.68 -3.15
CA ALA A 196 -1.21 12.81 -2.86
C ALA A 196 -1.77 12.75 -1.42
N TYR A 197 -2.13 11.55 -0.93
CA TYR A 197 -2.49 11.31 0.46
C TYR A 197 -1.35 11.72 1.40
N ALA A 198 -0.13 11.24 1.14
CA ALA A 198 1.02 11.54 1.97
C ALA A 198 1.35 13.05 1.98
N ALA A 199 1.26 13.69 0.82
CA ALA A 199 1.47 15.13 0.67
C ALA A 199 0.39 15.94 1.37
N SER A 200 -0.89 15.56 1.25
CA SER A 200 -2.02 16.21 1.93
C SER A 200 -1.84 16.17 3.45
N LYS A 201 -1.65 14.98 4.01
CA LYS A 201 -1.49 14.81 5.46
C LYS A 201 -0.19 15.45 5.98
N GLY A 202 0.90 15.33 5.23
CA GLY A 202 2.20 15.89 5.60
C GLY A 202 2.24 17.42 5.54
N SER A 203 1.61 18.02 4.53
CA SER A 203 1.50 19.49 4.44
C SER A 203 0.60 20.07 5.53
N TYR A 204 -0.44 19.35 5.97
CA TYR A 204 -1.17 19.74 7.18
C TYR A 204 -0.26 19.79 8.41
N LEU A 205 0.56 18.76 8.65
CA LEU A 205 1.50 18.74 9.78
C LEU A 205 2.53 19.88 9.71
N VAL A 206 3.07 20.16 8.52
CA VAL A 206 4.04 21.24 8.32
C VAL A 206 3.39 22.60 8.52
N THR A 207 2.22 22.84 7.94
CA THR A 207 1.50 24.12 8.09
C THR A 207 1.03 24.34 9.53
N HIS A 208 0.64 23.27 10.22
CA HIS A 208 0.36 23.28 11.65
C HIS A 208 1.60 23.69 12.46
N TYR A 209 2.77 23.11 12.18
CA TYR A 209 4.04 23.50 12.82
C TYR A 209 4.41 24.97 12.57
N LEU A 210 4.09 25.50 11.38
CA LEU A 210 4.32 26.90 11.02
C LEU A 210 3.27 27.87 11.58
N GLY A 211 2.27 27.38 12.34
CA GLY A 211 1.21 28.21 12.93
C GLY A 211 0.11 28.64 11.95
N HIS A 212 0.05 28.04 10.76
CA HIS A 212 -0.95 28.33 9.73
C HIS A 212 -1.70 27.07 9.25
N PRO A 213 -2.28 26.25 10.15
CA PRO A 213 -3.01 25.06 9.74
C PRO A 213 -4.22 25.44 8.90
N TRP A 214 -4.45 24.71 7.81
CA TRP A 214 -5.73 24.79 7.10
C TRP A 214 -6.84 24.05 7.89
N PRO A 215 -8.11 24.13 7.50
CA PRO A 215 -9.20 23.52 8.27
C PRO A 215 -9.05 21.99 8.42
N LEU A 216 -9.01 21.50 9.66
CA LEU A 216 -8.87 20.06 9.98
C LEU A 216 -9.94 19.21 9.28
N ARG A 217 -11.19 19.68 9.26
CA ARG A 217 -12.31 19.01 8.57
C ARG A 217 -12.04 18.72 7.09
N VAL A 218 -11.27 19.56 6.41
CA VAL A 218 -10.92 19.32 4.99
C VAL A 218 -9.90 18.20 4.89
N GLU A 219 -8.90 18.17 5.77
CA GLU A 219 -7.89 17.12 5.84
C GLU A 219 -8.51 15.75 6.15
N GLU A 220 -9.38 15.70 7.15
CA GLU A 220 -10.10 14.49 7.58
C GLU A 220 -11.01 13.91 6.52
N ILE A 221 -11.41 14.70 5.51
CA ILE A 221 -12.20 14.22 4.37
C ILE A 221 -11.28 13.82 3.22
N VAL A 222 -10.32 14.67 2.88
CA VAL A 222 -9.47 14.49 1.68
C VAL A 222 -8.53 13.31 1.86
N SER A 223 -7.87 13.19 3.01
CA SER A 223 -6.86 12.15 3.23
C SER A 223 -7.45 10.73 3.20
N PRO A 224 -8.55 10.40 3.91
CA PRO A 224 -9.15 9.06 3.83
C PRO A 224 -9.71 8.74 2.45
N VAL A 225 -10.28 9.72 1.74
CA VAL A 225 -10.79 9.52 0.37
C VAL A 225 -9.65 9.20 -0.59
N LEU A 226 -8.53 9.93 -0.54
CA LEU A 226 -7.35 9.65 -1.36
C LEU A 226 -6.78 8.25 -1.05
N ALA A 227 -6.67 7.88 0.22
CA ALA A 227 -6.21 6.57 0.64
C ALA A 227 -7.15 5.45 0.15
N GLY A 228 -8.46 5.61 0.28
CA GLY A 228 -9.45 4.65 -0.19
C GLY A 228 -9.44 4.47 -1.72
N LEU A 229 -9.36 5.58 -2.46
CA LEU A 229 -9.22 5.55 -3.92
C LEU A 229 -7.93 4.86 -4.35
N ALA A 230 -6.82 5.11 -3.66
CA ALA A 230 -5.55 4.43 -3.91
C ALA A 230 -5.69 2.91 -3.75
N VAL A 231 -6.28 2.44 -2.64
CA VAL A 231 -6.47 1.00 -2.38
C VAL A 231 -7.33 0.35 -3.47
N ILE A 232 -8.50 0.92 -3.77
CA ILE A 232 -9.45 0.35 -4.76
C ILE A 232 -8.82 0.33 -6.15
N ALA A 233 -8.22 1.44 -6.59
CA ALA A 233 -7.58 1.53 -7.89
C ALA A 233 -6.40 0.57 -8.01
N LEU A 234 -5.59 0.40 -6.95
CA LEU A 234 -4.44 -0.49 -6.98
C LEU A 234 -4.83 -1.97 -7.06
N ILE A 235 -5.77 -2.41 -6.21
CA ILE A 235 -6.28 -3.79 -6.23
C ILE A 235 -6.88 -4.10 -7.61
N THR A 236 -7.67 -3.18 -8.15
CA THR A 236 -8.29 -3.31 -9.48
C THR A 236 -7.25 -3.34 -10.58
N GLY A 237 -6.29 -2.41 -10.56
CA GLY A 237 -5.22 -2.29 -11.57
C GLY A 237 -4.34 -3.53 -11.63
N LEU A 238 -3.86 -4.01 -10.49
CA LEU A 238 -3.02 -5.20 -10.42
C LEU A 238 -3.77 -6.47 -10.82
N THR A 239 -5.05 -6.58 -10.43
CA THR A 239 -5.90 -7.70 -10.86
C THR A 239 -6.09 -7.70 -12.38
N LEU A 240 -6.35 -6.52 -12.97
CA LEU A 240 -6.50 -6.37 -14.42
C LEU A 240 -5.21 -6.68 -15.17
N ALA A 241 -4.07 -6.20 -14.66
CA ALA A 241 -2.76 -6.45 -15.25
C ALA A 241 -2.48 -7.95 -15.36
N MET A 242 -2.84 -8.70 -14.33
CA MET A 242 -2.67 -10.15 -14.27
C MET A 242 -3.60 -10.91 -15.21
N VAL A 243 -4.88 -10.52 -15.28
CA VAL A 243 -5.81 -11.10 -16.25
C VAL A 243 -5.32 -10.88 -17.68
N GLY A 244 -4.76 -9.69 -17.96
CA GLY A 244 -4.12 -9.38 -19.24
C GLY A 244 -2.96 -10.31 -19.58
N ARG A 245 -2.02 -10.52 -18.64
CA ARG A 245 -0.89 -11.45 -18.83
C ARG A 245 -1.35 -12.88 -19.10
N ARG A 246 -2.36 -13.37 -18.37
CA ARG A 246 -2.90 -14.73 -18.57
C ARG A 246 -3.54 -14.93 -19.94
N ARG A 247 -4.22 -13.91 -20.47
CA ARG A 247 -4.83 -13.99 -21.81
C ARG A 247 -3.76 -14.08 -22.89
N SER A 248 -2.74 -13.21 -22.83
CA SER A 248 -1.62 -13.27 -23.76
C SER A 248 -0.89 -14.63 -23.73
N SER A 249 -0.61 -15.19 -22.55
CA SER A 249 0.04 -16.51 -22.46
C SER A 249 -0.80 -17.68 -23.00
N ARG A 250 -2.11 -17.50 -23.22
CA ARG A 250 -2.99 -18.49 -23.85
C ARG A 250 -3.10 -18.30 -25.36
N GLU A 251 -2.86 -17.10 -25.85
CA GLU A 251 -2.95 -16.74 -27.27
C GLU A 251 -1.67 -17.06 -28.05
N VAL A 252 -0.58 -17.45 -27.39
CA VAL A 252 0.60 -18.06 -28.06
C VAL A 252 0.22 -19.49 -28.45
N PRO A 253 -0.11 -19.79 -29.72
CA PRO A 253 -0.46 -21.12 -30.15
C PRO A 253 0.83 -21.94 -30.24
N THR A 254 0.71 -23.23 -29.96
CA THR A 254 1.64 -24.30 -30.33
C THR A 254 1.87 -24.33 -31.85
N SER A 255 2.62 -23.37 -32.38
CA SER A 255 3.00 -23.24 -33.78
C SER A 255 4.54 -23.25 -33.96
N GLN A 256 5.28 -23.67 -32.93
CA GLN A 256 6.73 -23.88 -32.98
C GLN A 256 7.12 -25.25 -32.39
N ALA A 257 6.35 -26.27 -32.72
CA ALA A 257 6.78 -27.66 -32.65
C ALA A 257 6.54 -28.27 -34.03
N ALA A 258 7.41 -27.90 -34.97
CA ALA A 258 7.61 -28.58 -36.24
C ALA A 258 9.05 -29.08 -36.25
#